data_AF-A0A8J2TF03-F1
#
_entry.id   AF-A0A8J2TF03-F1
#
_cell.length_a   1.000
_cell.length_b   1.000
_cell.length_c   1.000
_cell.angle_alpha   90.00
_cell.angle_beta   90.00
_cell.angle_gamma   90.00
#
_symmetry.space_group_name_H-M   'P 1'
#
loop_
_entity.id
_entity.type
_entity.pdbx_description
1 polymer ?
#
loop_
_entity_poly.entity_id
_entity_poly.type
_entity_poly.pdbx_seq_one_letter_code
_entity_poly.pdbx_strand_id
1 'polypeptide(L)'
;MRLKPLYQEKLADVEQKAIERGLKTGLQQGLQQGERLVVENMLKVRFGELDAELSGVIEAILALPPEEFTPLLMHLSREELVARFRST
;
A
#
# COMPACT_ATOMS: atom_id res chain seq x y z
N MET A 1 -2.62 -27.41 42.87
CA MET A 1 -3.19 -26.36 42.00
C MET A 1 -2.06 -25.53 41.38
N ARG A 2 -1.73 -25.73 40.09
CA ARG A 2 -0.72 -24.95 39.33
C ARG A 2 -1.22 -24.41 37.98
N LEU A 3 -2.51 -24.63 37.67
CA LEU A 3 -3.10 -24.30 36.39
C LEU A 3 -3.31 -22.79 36.21
N LYS A 4 -3.78 -22.07 37.24
CA LYS A 4 -4.04 -20.62 37.19
C LYS A 4 -2.86 -19.78 36.65
N PRO A 5 -1.60 -19.95 37.11
CA PRO A 5 -0.48 -19.17 36.56
C PRO A 5 -0.18 -19.51 35.10
N LEU A 6 -0.32 -20.78 34.68
CA LEU A 6 -0.11 -21.18 33.28
C LEU A 6 -1.17 -20.58 32.34
N TYR A 7 -2.43 -20.48 32.81
CA TYR A 7 -3.49 -19.81 32.05
C TYR A 7 -3.21 -18.31 31.89
N GLN A 8 -2.74 -17.64 32.94
CA GLN A 8 -2.40 -16.21 32.89
C GLN A 8 -1.23 -15.94 31.95
N GLU A 9 -0.19 -16.77 32.01
CA GLU A 9 0.95 -16.72 31.09
C GLU A 9 0.51 -16.89 29.64
N LYS A 10 -0.34 -17.89 29.35
CA LYS A 10 -0.88 -18.08 27.99
C LYS A 10 -1.72 -16.91 27.50
N LEU A 11 -2.50 -16.26 28.37
CA LEU A 11 -3.29 -15.09 27.99
C LEU A 11 -2.40 -13.92 27.62
N ALA A 12 -1.41 -13.61 28.46
CA ALA A 12 -0.43 -12.56 28.17
C ALA A 12 0.33 -12.82 26.85
N ASP A 13 0.69 -14.08 26.60
CA ASP A 13 1.39 -14.48 25.38
C ASP A 13 0.51 -14.33 24.12
N VAL A 14 -0.79 -14.59 24.24
CA VAL A 14 -1.78 -14.37 23.17
C VAL A 14 -2.00 -12.87 22.92
N GLU A 15 -2.15 -12.07 23.98
CA GLU A 15 -2.31 -10.62 23.88
C GLU A 15 -1.09 -9.98 23.19
N GLN A 16 0.11 -10.37 23.61
CA GLN A 16 1.36 -9.89 23.01
C GLN A 16 1.43 -10.21 21.51
N LYS A 17 1.13 -11.46 21.12
CA LYS A 17 1.09 -11.88 19.72
C LYS A 17 0.00 -11.16 18.92
N ALA A 18 -1.14 -10.85 19.53
CA ALA A 18 -2.21 -10.11 18.88
C ALA A 18 -1.78 -8.66 18.60
N ILE A 19 -1.13 -8.00 19.55
CA ILE A 19 -0.59 -6.64 19.39
C ILE A 19 0.46 -6.61 18.29
N GLU A 20 1.42 -7.54 18.30
CA GLU A 20 2.48 -7.61 17.28
C GLU A 20 1.91 -7.81 15.87
N ARG A 21 0.92 -8.71 15.73
CA ARG A 21 0.22 -8.92 14.46
C ARG A 21 -0.54 -7.68 14.03
N GLY A 22 -1.29 -7.07 14.95
CA GLY A 22 -2.07 -5.85 14.70
C GLY A 22 -1.18 -4.70 14.23
N LEU A 23 -0.04 -4.48 14.89
CA LEU A 23 0.92 -3.45 14.52
C LEU A 23 1.51 -3.72 13.13
N LYS A 24 1.91 -4.97 12.85
CA LYS A 24 2.48 -5.34 11.55
C LYS A 24 1.48 -5.15 10.42
N THR A 25 0.25 -5.64 10.60
CA THR A 25 -0.82 -5.49 9.60
C THR A 25 -1.21 -4.03 9.41
N GLY A 26 -1.36 -3.27 10.50
CA GLY A 26 -1.72 -1.86 10.46
C GLY A 26 -0.65 -1.01 9.75
N LEU A 27 0.64 -1.27 10.02
CA LEU A 27 1.73 -0.58 9.34
C LEU A 27 1.75 -0.90 7.84
N GLN A 28 1.60 -2.17 7.47
CA GLN A 28 1.57 -2.57 6.07
C GLN A 28 0.40 -1.94 5.31
N GLN A 29 -0.80 -1.94 5.90
CA GLN A 29 -1.98 -1.32 5.31
C GLN A 29 -1.82 0.20 5.20
N GLY A 30 -1.28 0.85 6.24
CA GLY A 30 -1.02 2.29 6.23
C GLY A 30 -0.02 2.70 5.16
N LEU A 31 1.04 1.93 4.94
CA LEU A 31 2.00 2.15 3.86
C LEU A 31 1.35 2.02 2.49
N GLN A 32 0.63 0.92 2.23
CA GLN A 32 -0.06 0.70 0.95
C GLN A 32 -1.10 1.80 0.64
N GLN A 33 -1.87 2.23 1.64
CA GLN A 33 -2.83 3.32 1.48
C GLN A 33 -2.12 4.66 1.25
N GLY A 34 -1.01 4.91 1.95
CA GLY A 34 -0.19 6.10 1.77
C GLY A 34 0.41 6.19 0.38
N GLU A 35 1.01 5.10 -0.12
CA GLU A 35 1.55 5.02 -1.48
C GLU A 35 0.47 5.27 -2.52
N ARG A 36 -0.69 4.63 -2.37
CA ARG A 36 -1.83 4.87 -3.27
C ARG A 36 -2.25 6.33 -3.29
N LEU A 37 -2.38 6.96 -2.13
CA LEU A 37 -2.76 8.37 -2.01
C LEU A 37 -1.74 9.28 -2.69
N VAL A 38 -0.45 8.99 -2.55
CA VAL A 38 0.64 9.75 -3.20
C VAL A 38 0.54 9.62 -4.72
N VAL A 39 0.37 8.40 -5.24
CA VAL A 39 0.23 8.16 -6.68
C VAL A 39 -1.01 8.87 -7.24
N GLU A 40 -2.17 8.71 -6.61
CA GLU A 40 -3.41 9.37 -7.02
C GLU A 40 -3.27 10.90 -7.07
N ASN A 41 -2.64 11.48 -6.04
CA ASN A 41 -2.42 12.93 -5.98
C ASN A 41 -1.42 13.41 -7.02
N MET A 42 -0.32 12.69 -7.26
CA MET A 42 0.65 13.04 -8.31
C MET A 42 0.00 13.02 -9.70
N LEU A 43 -0.78 11.98 -10.00
CA LEU A 43 -1.50 11.88 -11.27
C LEU A 43 -2.49 13.05 -11.43
N LYS A 44 -3.24 13.40 -10.37
CA LYS A 44 -4.14 14.56 -10.39
C LYS A 44 -3.40 15.88 -10.62
N VAL A 45 -2.27 16.08 -9.95
CA VAL A 45 -1.47 17.31 -10.11
C VAL A 45 -0.88 17.41 -11.52
N ARG A 46 -0.45 16.30 -12.13
CA ARG A 46 0.19 16.31 -13.46
C ARG A 46 -0.81 16.34 -14.62
N PHE A 47 -1.91 15.60 -14.51
CA PHE A 47 -2.81 15.34 -15.62
C PHE A 47 -4.23 15.88 -15.40
N GLY A 48 -4.50 16.50 -14.25
CA GLY A 48 -5.81 17.07 -13.91
C GLY A 48 -6.72 16.05 -13.24
N GLU A 49 -7.79 15.63 -13.93
CA GLU A 49 -8.72 14.66 -13.35
C GLU A 49 -8.19 13.23 -13.49
N LEU A 50 -8.48 12.41 -12.48
CA LEU A 50 -8.14 11.00 -12.49
C LEU A 50 -9.27 10.23 -13.17
N ASP A 51 -9.20 10.15 -14.49
CA ASP A 51 -10.17 9.42 -15.31
C ASP A 51 -10.07 7.89 -15.13
N ALA A 52 -10.96 7.15 -15.81
CA ALA A 52 -11.02 5.70 -15.71
C ALA A 52 -9.77 5.00 -16.28
N GLU A 53 -9.09 5.60 -17.26
CA GLU A 53 -7.88 5.01 -17.85
C GLU A 53 -6.70 5.13 -16.89
N LEU A 54 -6.52 6.31 -16.29
CA LEU A 54 -5.50 6.54 -15.27
C LEU A 54 -5.78 5.74 -14.00
N SER A 55 -7.04 5.67 -13.56
CA SER A 55 -7.43 4.87 -12.40
C SER A 55 -7.14 3.39 -12.61
N GLY A 56 -7.35 2.88 -13.83
CA GLY A 56 -7.15 1.47 -14.17
C GLY A 56 -5.68 1.01 -14.11
N VAL A 57 -4.72 1.93 -14.16
CA VAL A 57 -3.28 1.58 -14.13
C VAL A 57 -2.64 1.74 -12.75
N ILE A 58 -3.34 2.30 -11.76
CA ILE A 58 -2.77 2.60 -10.43
C ILE A 58 -2.28 1.33 -9.73
N GLU A 59 -3.02 0.24 -9.80
CA GLU A 59 -2.60 -1.01 -9.14
C GLU A 59 -1.30 -1.57 -9.75
N ALA A 60 -1.16 -1.49 -11.07
CA ALA A 60 0.06 -1.90 -11.76
C ALA A 60 1.25 -1.00 -11.44
N ILE A 61 1.01 0.30 -11.22
CA ILE A 61 2.04 1.26 -10.77
C ILE A 61 2.48 0.95 -9.34
N LEU A 62 1.54 0.70 -8.43
CA LEU A 62 1.81 0.38 -7.02
C LEU A 62 2.43 -1.01 -6.81
N ALA A 63 2.41 -1.88 -7.83
CA ALA A 63 3.14 -3.14 -7.80
C ALA A 63 4.67 -2.94 -7.93
N LEU A 64 5.11 -1.78 -8.41
CA LEU A 64 6.51 -1.39 -8.46
C LEU A 64 6.93 -0.72 -7.13
N PRO A 65 8.21 -0.81 -6.76
CA PRO A 65 8.72 -0.04 -5.62
C PRO A 65 8.75 1.47 -5.93
N PRO A 66 8.70 2.34 -4.89
CA PRO A 66 8.72 3.80 -5.06
C PRO A 66 9.84 4.33 -5.94
N GLU A 67 11.03 3.76 -5.85
CA GLU A 67 12.20 4.14 -6.64
C GLU A 67 12.02 3.88 -8.14
N GLU A 68 11.16 2.92 -8.50
CA GLU A 68 10.86 2.58 -9.89
C GLU A 68 9.66 3.36 -10.42
N PHE A 69 8.56 3.49 -9.67
CA PHE A 69 7.40 4.21 -10.19
C PHE A 69 7.55 5.73 -10.14
N THR A 70 8.25 6.30 -9.15
CA THR A 70 8.40 7.76 -9.00
C THR A 70 8.96 8.43 -10.26
N PRO A 71 10.08 7.97 -10.86
CA PRO A 71 10.56 8.57 -12.10
C PRO A 71 9.59 8.39 -13.26
N LEU A 72 8.87 7.26 -13.35
CA LEU A 72 7.87 7.05 -14.41
C LEU A 72 6.72 8.07 -14.27
N LEU A 73 6.23 8.27 -13.05
CA LEU A 73 5.20 9.25 -12.72
C LEU A 73 5.67 10.70 -12.87
N MET A 74 6.97 11.00 -12.97
CA MET A 74 7.47 12.37 -13.19
C MET A 74 7.80 12.66 -14.65
N HIS A 75 8.25 11.66 -15.41
CA HIS A 75 8.81 11.87 -16.74
C HIS A 75 7.88 11.44 -17.87
N LEU A 76 7.04 10.41 -17.68
CA LEU A 76 6.14 9.96 -18.73
C LEU A 76 4.96 10.92 -18.89
N SER A 77 4.48 11.04 -20.13
CA SER A 77 3.17 11.61 -20.45
C SER A 77 2.02 10.70 -20.01
N ARG A 78 0.79 11.22 -20.02
CA ARG A 78 -0.41 10.45 -19.67
C ARG A 78 -0.54 9.21 -20.56
N GLU A 79 -0.41 9.41 -21.87
CA GLU A 79 -0.59 8.36 -22.88
C GLU A 79 0.47 7.27 -22.76
N GLU A 80 1.74 7.64 -22.53
CA GLU A 80 2.83 6.70 -22.30
C GLU A 80 2.62 5.87 -21.02
N LEU A 81 2.14 6.52 -19.96
CA LEU A 81 1.86 5.87 -18.68
C LEU A 81 0.73 4.83 -18.84
N VAL A 82 -0.38 5.22 -19.48
CA VAL A 82 -1.49 4.30 -19.76
C VAL A 82 -1.03 3.16 -20.67
N ALA A 83 -0.31 3.45 -21.77
CA ALA A 83 0.16 2.42 -22.69
C ALA A 83 1.08 1.40 -22.01
N ARG A 84 1.95 1.85 -21.10
CA ARG A 84 2.90 1.01 -20.38
C ARG A 84 2.22 0.05 -19.39
N PHE A 85 1.20 0.52 -18.67
CA PHE A 85 0.62 -0.23 -17.55
C PHE A 85 -0.72 -0.90 -17.87
N ARG A 86 -1.39 -0.54 -18.97
CA ARG A 86 -2.65 -1.18 -19.42
C ARG A 86 -2.45 -2.53 -20.12
N SER A 87 -1.19 -2.89 -20.44
CA SER A 87 -0.83 -4.11 -21.17
C SER A 87 -0.39 -5.28 -20.27
N THR A 88 -0.59 -5.17 -18.96
CA THR A 88 -0.41 -6.25 -17.96
C THR A 88 -1.76 -6.58 -17.34
#